data_AF-A0A964QFM8-F1
#
_entry.id   AF-A0A964QFM8-F1
#
_cell.length_a   1.000
_cell.length_b   1.000
_cell.length_c   1.000
_cell.angle_alpha   90.00
_cell.angle_beta   90.00
_cell.angle_gamma   90.00
#
_symmetry.space_group_name_H-M   'P 1'
#
loop_
_entity.id
_entity.type
_entity.pdbx_description
1 polymer ?
#
loop_
_entity_poly.entity_id
_entity_poly.type
_entity_poly.pdbx_seq_one_letter_code
_entity_poly.pdbx_strand_id
1 'polypeptide(L)'
;MSAFTYRAINDDSKEIRGQIDASDLTSAKQALEALHLDVVEIHEASRSAGAAVDPEPQEQPVLRTTFAFEGTDTAKNIRRGTLQAETKYQAFEKLKHDQKLFVTMLSPLGVTPQYRDNDLENWQRKEIVVEKPTKSIRFTVPDVSKPAPVQSVAPASAPEGHVYHPLVSTLRVYAGWLLAWYGLFVALGYYAHERMLSWNLPFVEAFFLSPLIFSFIVAIFLFLSLGSIHRVICGRWLSRIVLGSLGIGAFALTRLSVF
;
A
#
# COMPACT_ATOMS: atom_id res chain seq x y z
N MET A 1 41.31 25.78 3.81
CA MET A 1 39.92 25.46 4.14
C MET A 1 39.12 25.63 2.87
N SER A 2 38.63 24.51 2.36
CA SER A 2 37.70 24.48 1.23
C SER A 2 36.28 24.45 1.78
N ALA A 3 35.35 25.12 1.11
CA ALA A 3 33.94 25.02 1.44
C ALA A 3 33.34 23.84 0.68
N PHE A 4 32.56 23.01 1.37
CA PHE A 4 31.84 21.89 0.78
C PHE A 4 30.34 22.13 0.87
N THR A 5 29.63 22.02 -0.24
CA THR A 5 28.16 21.98 -0.27
C THR A 5 27.68 20.54 -0.13
N TYR A 6 26.72 20.30 0.75
CA TYR A 6 26.19 18.96 1.02
C TYR A 6 24.67 18.90 0.95
N ARG A 7 24.17 17.69 0.68
CA ARG A 7 22.77 17.28 0.78
C ARG A 7 22.69 16.03 1.65
N ALA A 8 21.95 16.10 2.74
CA ALA A 8 21.88 15.04 3.74
C ALA A 8 20.45 14.84 4.26
N ILE A 9 20.19 13.71 4.91
CA ILE A 9 18.91 13.37 5.54
C ILE A 9 19.11 13.37 7.06
N ASN A 10 18.29 14.12 7.78
CA ASN A 10 18.27 14.15 9.25
C ASN A 10 17.47 12.95 9.82
N ASP A 11 17.55 12.69 11.13
CA ASP A 11 16.81 11.63 11.85
C ASP A 11 15.29 11.67 11.60
N ASP A 12 14.73 12.86 11.36
CA ASP A 12 13.33 13.07 10.97
C ASP A 12 13.01 12.64 9.52
N SER A 13 13.96 12.02 8.81
CA SER A 13 13.87 11.71 7.37
C SER A 13 13.63 12.93 6.48
N LYS A 14 14.03 14.13 6.94
CA LYS A 14 13.95 15.36 6.16
C LYS A 14 15.28 15.64 5.47
N GLU A 15 15.19 15.94 4.19
CA GLU A 15 16.32 16.39 3.40
C GLU A 15 16.71 17.82 3.81
N ILE A 16 17.99 18.03 4.11
CA ILE A 16 18.59 19.32 4.39
C ILE A 16 19.78 19.57 3.47
N ARG A 17 20.04 20.85 3.19
CA ARG A 17 21.15 21.29 2.34
C ARG A 17 21.92 22.39 3.07
N GLY A 18 23.24 22.35 2.99
CA GLY A 18 24.09 23.30 3.68
C GLY A 18 25.49 23.39 3.11
N GLN A 19 26.31 24.23 3.75
CA GLN A 19 27.74 24.37 3.49
C GLN A 19 28.51 24.08 4.77
N ILE A 20 29.65 23.40 4.63
CA ILE A 20 30.57 23.12 5.73
C ILE A 20 32.01 23.39 5.30
N ASP A 21 32.76 24.10 6.14
CA ASP A 21 34.18 24.34 5.91
C ASP A 21 35.00 23.18 6.46
N ALA A 22 35.82 22.57 5.62
CA ALA A 22 36.71 21.47 6.01
C ALA A 22 38.06 21.56 5.28
N SER A 23 39.05 20.82 5.79
CA SER A 23 40.35 20.67 5.13
C SER A 23 40.27 19.82 3.87
N ASP A 24 39.42 18.80 3.88
CA ASP A 24 39.30 17.75 2.89
C ASP A 24 37.93 17.05 3.00
N LEU A 25 37.58 16.26 1.98
CA LEU A 25 36.27 15.58 1.90
C LEU A 25 36.04 14.60 3.05
N THR A 26 37.08 13.96 3.57
CA THR A 26 36.98 13.03 4.70
C THR A 26 36.58 13.77 5.97
N SER A 27 37.25 14.90 6.28
CA SER A 27 36.90 15.72 7.43
C SER A 27 35.49 16.32 7.31
N ALA A 28 35.06 16.67 6.09
CA ALA A 28 33.70 17.16 5.85
C ALA A 28 32.65 16.08 6.15
N LYS A 29 32.87 14.83 5.72
CA LYS A 29 31.99 13.70 6.04
C LYS A 29 31.95 13.41 7.54
N GLN A 30 33.10 13.39 8.20
CA GLN A 30 33.16 13.14 9.64
C GLN A 30 32.46 14.24 10.45
N ALA A 31 32.54 15.50 10.00
CA ALA A 31 31.83 16.60 10.64
C ALA A 31 30.30 16.53 10.42
N LEU A 32 29.83 16.04 9.27
CA LEU A 32 28.41 15.78 9.02
C LEU A 32 27.88 14.58 9.82
N GLU A 33 28.69 13.54 9.96
CA GLU A 33 28.37 12.36 10.78
C GLU A 33 28.25 12.75 12.27
N ALA A 34 29.12 13.64 12.76
CA ALA A 34 29.03 14.18 14.12
C ALA A 34 27.75 15.01 14.37
N LEU A 35 27.07 15.44 13.32
CA LEU A 35 25.78 16.14 13.38
C LEU A 35 24.57 15.19 13.22
N HIS A 36 24.79 13.87 13.18
CA HIS A 36 23.76 12.86 12.92
C HIS A 36 23.06 13.05 11.57
N LEU A 37 23.81 13.44 10.54
CA LEU A 37 23.30 13.64 9.18
C LEU A 37 23.78 12.52 8.26
N ASP A 38 22.85 11.83 7.60
CA ASP A 38 23.18 10.81 6.61
C ASP A 38 23.42 11.46 5.24
N VAL A 39 24.66 11.40 4.75
CA VAL A 39 25.12 12.19 3.59
C VAL A 39 24.71 11.52 2.29
N VAL A 40 23.89 12.20 1.48
CA VAL A 40 23.47 11.74 0.16
C VAL A 40 24.49 12.15 -0.89
N GLU A 41 24.86 13.44 -0.92
CA GLU A 41 25.79 14.02 -1.89
C GLU A 41 26.65 15.10 -1.23
N ILE A 42 27.94 15.18 -1.60
CA ILE A 42 28.86 16.22 -1.17
C ILE A 42 29.74 16.67 -2.34
N HIS A 43 29.80 17.98 -2.56
CA HIS A 43 30.61 18.59 -3.62
C HIS A 43 31.54 19.63 -3.01
N GLU A 44 32.80 19.62 -3.43
CA GLU A 44 33.73 20.70 -3.13
C GLU A 44 33.31 21.93 -3.94
N ALA A 45 32.94 23.01 -3.25
CA ALA A 45 32.74 24.30 -3.89
C ALA A 45 34.13 24.81 -4.26
N SER A 46 34.62 24.36 -5.42
CA SER A 46 35.86 24.85 -6.00
C SER A 46 35.78 26.37 -5.98
N ARG A 47 36.73 27.02 -5.30
CA ARG A 47 36.88 28.47 -5.30
C ARG A 47 37.09 28.92 -6.73
N SER A 48 36.00 29.19 -7.45
CA SER A 48 35.98 29.99 -8.66
C SER A 48 36.28 31.43 -8.25
N ALA A 49 37.56 31.68 -7.94
CA ALA A 49 38.09 33.02 -7.77
C ALA A 49 38.22 33.63 -9.16
N GLY A 50 37.26 34.48 -9.54
CA GLY A 50 37.38 35.26 -10.78
C GLY A 50 36.11 36.00 -11.18
N ALA A 51 36.03 37.25 -10.74
CA ALA A 51 35.20 38.34 -11.26
C ALA A 51 33.70 38.32 -10.95
N ALA A 52 33.31 39.29 -10.12
CA ALA A 52 31.98 39.91 -10.13
C ALA A 52 31.72 40.52 -11.51
N VAL A 53 31.14 39.71 -12.39
CA VAL A 53 30.32 40.14 -13.52
C VAL A 53 28.94 39.61 -13.15
N ASP A 54 27.94 40.49 -13.11
CA ASP A 54 26.54 40.09 -12.93
C ASP A 54 26.27 38.88 -13.83
N PRO A 55 25.98 37.69 -13.26
CA PRO A 55 25.66 36.54 -14.08
C PRO A 55 24.28 36.79 -14.65
N GLU A 56 24.25 37.32 -15.87
CA GLU A 56 23.17 37.05 -16.80
C GLU A 56 22.92 35.54 -16.73
N PRO A 57 21.70 35.09 -16.37
CA PRO A 57 21.44 33.69 -16.09
C PRO A 57 21.77 32.90 -17.34
N GLN A 58 22.95 32.29 -17.38
CA GLN A 58 23.31 31.34 -18.41
C GLN A 58 22.35 30.18 -18.24
N GLU A 59 21.34 30.14 -19.12
CA GLU A 59 20.41 29.04 -19.28
C GLU A 59 21.24 27.77 -19.49
N GLN A 60 21.51 27.06 -18.40
CA GLN A 60 22.03 25.71 -18.48
C GLN A 60 21.07 24.93 -19.38
N PRO A 61 21.57 24.19 -20.39
CA PRO A 61 20.73 23.41 -21.27
C PRO A 61 19.97 22.38 -20.42
N VAL A 62 18.72 22.71 -20.08
CA VAL A 62 17.84 21.86 -19.28
C VAL A 62 17.66 20.57 -20.06
N LEU A 63 18.23 19.48 -19.54
CA LEU A 63 18.11 18.13 -20.09
C LEU A 63 16.64 17.73 -20.08
N ARG A 64 15.96 17.93 -21.20
CA ARG A 64 14.55 17.54 -21.37
C ARG A 64 14.47 16.03 -21.54
N THR A 65 13.81 15.38 -20.60
CA THR A 65 13.53 13.95 -20.68
C THR A 65 12.19 13.74 -21.37
N THR A 66 12.12 12.77 -22.28
CA THR A 66 10.86 12.38 -22.90
C THR A 66 10.19 11.31 -22.05
N PHE A 67 8.95 11.55 -21.63
CA PHE A 67 8.13 10.63 -20.85
C PHE A 67 7.03 10.04 -21.72
N ALA A 68 6.83 8.73 -21.67
CA ALA A 68 5.66 8.06 -22.19
C ALA A 68 4.54 8.05 -21.14
N PHE A 69 3.30 8.27 -21.56
CA PHE A 69 2.15 8.31 -20.66
C PHE A 69 0.96 7.51 -21.20
N GLU A 70 0.15 7.04 -20.26
CA GLU A 70 -1.19 6.50 -20.48
C GLU A 70 -2.12 7.13 -19.46
N GLY A 71 -3.26 7.67 -19.90
CA GLY A 71 -4.23 8.31 -19.01
C GLY A 71 -5.63 8.25 -19.58
N THR A 72 -6.62 8.55 -18.74
CA THR A 72 -8.03 8.53 -19.09
C THR A 72 -8.60 9.95 -19.08
N ASP A 73 -9.24 10.37 -20.16
CA ASP A 73 -9.92 11.66 -20.24
C ASP A 73 -11.24 11.63 -19.43
N THR A 74 -11.82 12.80 -19.18
CA THR A 74 -13.16 13.00 -18.60
C THR A 74 -14.26 12.19 -19.29
N ALA A 75 -14.12 11.94 -20.60
CA ALA A 75 -15.01 11.09 -21.39
C ALA A 75 -14.74 9.57 -21.22
N LYS A 76 -13.89 9.15 -20.29
CA LYS A 76 -13.41 7.78 -20.09
C LYS A 76 -12.64 7.16 -21.27
N ASN A 77 -12.19 7.98 -22.21
CA ASN A 77 -11.35 7.53 -23.32
C ASN A 77 -9.89 7.41 -22.87
N ILE A 78 -9.26 6.29 -23.17
CA ILE A 78 -7.84 6.06 -22.90
C ILE A 78 -7.01 6.81 -23.95
N ARG A 79 -6.08 7.64 -23.51
CA ARG A 79 -5.09 8.33 -24.34
C ARG A 79 -3.69 7.86 -23.97
N ARG A 80 -2.87 7.63 -25.01
CA ARG A 80 -1.46 7.27 -24.89
C ARG A 80 -0.64 8.24 -25.71
N GLY A 81 0.55 8.60 -25.23
CA GLY A 81 1.42 9.51 -25.94
C GLY A 81 2.77 9.67 -25.27
N THR A 82 3.55 10.63 -25.77
CA THR A 82 4.81 11.04 -25.17
C THR A 82 4.82 12.55 -24.97
N LEU A 83 5.55 13.03 -23.97
CA LEU A 83 5.72 14.46 -23.70
C LEU A 83 7.13 14.76 -23.18
N GLN A 84 7.65 15.95 -23.47
CA GLN A 84 8.94 16.39 -22.95
C GLN A 84 8.77 17.25 -21.70
N ALA A 85 9.47 16.87 -20.63
CA ALA A 85 9.53 17.63 -19.39
C ALA A 85 10.90 17.50 -18.74
N GLU A 86 11.22 18.44 -17.85
CA GLU A 86 12.46 18.40 -17.06
C GLU A 86 12.34 17.34 -15.97
N THR A 87 11.15 17.21 -15.39
CA THR A 87 10.87 16.25 -14.31
C THR A 87 9.57 15.50 -14.57
N LYS A 88 9.49 14.29 -13.97
CA LYS A 88 8.29 13.46 -13.98
C LYS A 88 7.07 14.17 -13.38
N TYR A 89 7.27 14.96 -12.32
CA TYR A 89 6.20 15.75 -11.72
C TYR A 89 5.69 16.85 -12.66
N GLN A 90 6.59 17.56 -13.34
CA GLN A 90 6.21 18.56 -14.35
C GLN A 90 5.46 17.93 -15.54
N ALA A 91 5.85 16.73 -15.94
CA ALA A 91 5.11 15.96 -16.94
C ALA A 91 3.68 15.61 -16.48
N PHE A 92 3.53 15.16 -15.23
CA PHE A 92 2.24 14.89 -14.62
C PHE A 92 1.35 16.15 -14.57
N GLU A 93 1.88 17.28 -14.10
CA GLU A 93 1.19 18.57 -14.02
C GLU A 93 0.69 19.03 -15.40
N LYS A 94 1.53 18.96 -16.44
CA LYS A 94 1.13 19.30 -17.82
C LYS A 94 0.00 18.42 -18.33
N LEU A 95 0.09 17.09 -18.15
CA LEU A 95 -0.98 16.18 -18.59
C LEU A 95 -2.30 16.45 -17.86
N LYS A 96 -2.20 16.79 -16.58
CA LYS A 96 -3.36 17.06 -15.75
C LYS A 96 -4.01 18.40 -16.10
N HIS A 97 -3.24 19.49 -16.14
CA HIS A 97 -3.78 20.83 -16.35
C HIS A 97 -4.12 21.11 -17.81
N ASP A 98 -3.24 20.76 -18.74
CA ASP A 98 -3.43 21.11 -20.15
C ASP A 98 -4.40 20.14 -20.84
N GLN A 99 -4.33 18.85 -20.50
CA GLN A 99 -5.10 17.80 -21.19
C GLN A 99 -6.26 17.24 -20.35
N LYS A 100 -6.39 17.63 -19.07
CA LYS A 100 -7.41 17.12 -18.14
C LYS A 100 -7.43 15.58 -18.06
N LEU A 101 -6.25 14.97 -18.19
CA LEU A 101 -6.09 13.51 -18.16
C LEU A 101 -5.88 13.02 -16.73
N PHE A 102 -6.58 11.94 -16.38
CA PHE A 102 -6.26 11.12 -15.23
C PHE A 102 -5.14 10.14 -15.59
N VAL A 103 -3.90 10.50 -15.27
CA VAL A 103 -2.71 9.73 -15.66
C VAL A 103 -2.65 8.41 -14.91
N THR A 104 -2.60 7.28 -15.63
CA THR A 104 -2.49 5.93 -15.07
C THR A 104 -1.04 5.41 -15.09
N MET A 105 -0.27 5.83 -16.10
CA MET A 105 1.14 5.47 -16.25
C MET A 105 1.93 6.69 -16.73
N LEU A 106 3.12 6.90 -16.17
CA LEU A 106 4.07 7.93 -16.61
C LEU A 106 5.50 7.43 -16.39
N SER A 107 6.22 7.08 -17.46
CA SER A 107 7.59 6.58 -17.36
C SER A 107 8.52 7.24 -18.37
N PRO A 108 9.84 7.34 -18.10
CA PRO A 108 10.80 7.79 -19.09
C PRO A 108 10.79 6.86 -20.32
N LEU A 109 10.95 7.42 -21.51
CA LEU A 109 10.97 6.65 -22.75
C LEU A 109 12.12 5.61 -22.72
N GLY A 110 11.80 4.36 -23.04
CA GLY A 110 12.77 3.25 -23.01
C GLY A 110 12.90 2.54 -21.65
N VAL A 111 12.29 3.07 -20.59
CA VAL A 111 12.18 2.38 -19.31
C VAL A 111 10.81 1.71 -19.25
N THR A 112 10.77 0.38 -19.40
CA THR A 112 9.57 -0.39 -19.10
C THR A 112 9.29 -0.29 -17.60
N PRO A 113 8.18 0.34 -17.17
CA PRO A 113 7.91 0.47 -15.75
C PRO A 113 7.70 -0.94 -15.17
N GLN A 114 8.55 -1.32 -14.22
CA GLN A 114 8.28 -2.47 -13.39
C GLN A 114 7.29 -2.03 -12.32
N TYR A 115 6.02 -2.38 -12.54
CA TYR A 115 4.93 -2.22 -11.56
C TYR A 115 4.54 -0.76 -11.22
N ARG A 116 3.40 -0.61 -10.54
CA ARG A 116 2.63 0.62 -10.29
C ARG A 116 3.47 1.73 -9.65
N ASP A 117 3.34 2.94 -10.18
CA ASP A 117 4.14 4.10 -9.81
C ASP A 117 3.59 4.80 -8.55
N ASN A 118 4.25 4.59 -7.41
CA ASN A 118 3.84 5.12 -6.11
C ASN A 118 3.82 6.65 -6.05
N ASP A 119 4.72 7.32 -6.79
CA ASP A 119 4.77 8.79 -6.81
C ASP A 119 3.50 9.36 -7.43
N LEU A 120 3.07 8.76 -8.54
CA LEU A 120 1.88 9.18 -9.29
C LEU A 120 0.62 9.09 -8.43
N GLU A 121 0.47 8.01 -7.68
CA GLU A 121 -0.66 7.84 -6.75
C GLU A 121 -0.64 8.87 -5.63
N ASN A 122 0.54 9.12 -5.06
CA ASN A 122 0.69 10.08 -3.97
C ASN A 122 0.34 11.50 -4.43
N TRP A 123 0.71 11.87 -5.65
CA TRP A 123 0.34 13.15 -6.24
C TRP A 123 -1.17 13.25 -6.46
N GLN A 124 -1.79 12.20 -7.02
CA GLN A 124 -3.25 12.16 -7.20
C GLN A 124 -4.03 12.22 -5.88
N ARG A 125 -3.55 11.57 -4.82
CA ARG A 125 -4.21 11.59 -3.51
C ARG A 125 -4.06 12.91 -2.78
N LYS A 126 -2.89 13.55 -2.85
CA LYS A 126 -2.61 14.79 -2.11
C LYS A 126 -3.62 15.89 -2.44
N GLU A 127 -4.08 15.99 -3.69
CA GLU A 127 -5.08 17.00 -4.05
C GLU A 127 -6.50 16.71 -3.56
N ILE A 128 -6.90 15.43 -3.49
CA ILE A 128 -8.22 15.05 -2.97
C ILE A 128 -8.37 15.50 -1.51
N VAL A 129 -7.26 15.59 -0.77
CA VAL A 129 -7.27 16.04 0.64
C VAL A 129 -7.34 17.56 0.77
N VAL A 130 -6.89 18.32 -0.23
CA VAL A 130 -6.88 19.80 -0.20
C VAL A 130 -8.26 20.38 -0.51
N GLU A 131 -9.13 19.66 -1.21
CA GLU A 131 -10.51 20.08 -1.53
C GLU A 131 -11.54 19.73 -0.44
N LYS A 132 -11.15 19.63 0.84
CA LYS A 132 -12.15 19.55 1.91
C LYS A 132 -12.83 20.92 2.01
N PRO A 133 -14.12 21.06 1.69
CA PRO A 133 -14.79 22.34 1.75
C PRO A 133 -14.76 22.80 3.20
N THR A 134 -13.98 23.85 3.47
CA THR A 134 -14.16 24.68 4.66
C THR A 134 -15.60 25.13 4.62
N LYS A 135 -16.43 24.43 5.39
CA LYS A 135 -17.86 24.69 5.56
C LYS A 135 -17.97 26.07 6.22
N SER A 136 -17.93 27.11 5.39
CA SER A 136 -18.39 28.44 5.73
C SER A 136 -19.82 28.26 6.22
N ILE A 137 -20.00 28.38 7.53
CA ILE A 137 -21.32 28.46 8.15
C ILE A 137 -21.92 29.78 7.67
N ARG A 138 -22.62 29.75 6.53
CA ARG A 138 -23.51 30.82 6.11
C ARG A 138 -24.82 30.66 6.88
N PHE A 139 -25.06 31.58 7.81
CA PHE A 139 -26.39 31.84 8.35
C PHE A 139 -27.31 32.19 7.16
N THR A 140 -28.32 31.36 6.91
CA THR A 140 -29.24 31.53 5.79
C THR A 140 -30.54 32.10 6.34
N VAL A 141 -30.85 33.34 5.97
CA VAL A 141 -32.19 33.93 6.07
C VAL A 141 -33.09 33.20 5.06
N PRO A 142 -34.33 32.81 5.41
CA PRO A 142 -35.19 32.09 4.49
C PRO A 142 -35.79 33.08 3.48
N ASP A 143 -35.55 32.84 2.19
CA ASP A 143 -36.41 33.38 1.14
C ASP A 143 -36.75 32.28 0.13
N VAL A 144 -38.02 32.31 -0.24
CA VAL A 144 -38.82 31.30 -0.93
C VAL A 144 -38.64 31.48 -2.45
N SER A 145 -38.76 30.36 -3.18
CA SER A 145 -39.12 30.26 -4.62
C SER A 145 -38.00 29.80 -5.58
N LYS A 146 -37.88 28.49 -5.85
CA LYS A 146 -37.71 27.97 -7.25
C LYS A 146 -37.88 26.43 -7.35
N PRO A 147 -38.42 25.88 -8.46
CA PRO A 147 -39.01 24.53 -8.48
C PRO A 147 -38.13 23.41 -9.09
N ALA A 148 -38.53 22.17 -8.75
CA ALA A 148 -38.34 20.86 -9.38
C ALA A 148 -36.95 20.15 -9.33
N PRO A 149 -36.87 18.93 -8.76
CA PRO A 149 -35.65 18.11 -8.74
C PRO A 149 -35.52 17.27 -10.02
N VAL A 150 -34.44 17.48 -10.76
CA VAL A 150 -34.00 16.58 -11.82
C VAL A 150 -33.39 15.33 -11.18
N GLN A 151 -33.88 14.16 -11.58
CA GLN A 151 -33.37 12.85 -11.17
C GLN A 151 -31.86 12.75 -11.42
N SER A 152 -31.10 12.66 -10.33
CA SER A 152 -29.69 12.30 -10.33
C SER A 152 -29.54 10.84 -10.76
N VAL A 153 -29.14 10.63 -12.02
CA VAL A 153 -28.75 9.31 -12.51
C VAL A 153 -27.34 9.03 -11.98
N ALA A 154 -27.25 8.04 -11.10
CA ALA A 154 -26.01 7.61 -10.45
C ALA A 154 -24.91 7.28 -11.48
N PRO A 155 -23.69 7.82 -11.34
CA PRO A 155 -22.60 7.47 -12.24
C PRO A 155 -22.04 6.09 -11.89
N ALA A 156 -22.02 5.23 -12.91
CA ALA A 156 -21.41 3.91 -12.89
C ALA A 156 -19.92 3.99 -12.47
N SER A 157 -19.65 3.23 -11.41
CA SER A 157 -18.42 3.06 -10.63
C SER A 157 -17.15 2.86 -11.47
N ALA A 158 -16.10 3.57 -11.06
CA ALA A 158 -14.72 3.47 -11.57
C ALA A 158 -14.03 2.18 -11.09
N PRO A 159 -13.04 1.65 -11.82
CA PRO A 159 -12.37 0.40 -11.47
C PRO A 159 -11.39 0.59 -10.29
N GLU A 160 -11.36 -0.44 -9.46
CA GLU A 160 -10.88 -0.48 -8.09
C GLU A 160 -9.34 -0.44 -7.99
N GLY A 161 -8.80 0.48 -7.19
CA GLY A 161 -7.42 0.40 -6.73
C GLY A 161 -7.23 -0.86 -5.89
N HIS A 162 -6.10 -1.57 -6.06
CA HIS A 162 -5.79 -2.77 -5.29
C HIS A 162 -5.90 -2.52 -3.78
N VAL A 163 -7.07 -2.85 -3.24
CA VAL A 163 -7.37 -2.98 -1.82
C VAL A 163 -6.47 -4.10 -1.33
N TYR A 164 -5.58 -3.80 -0.38
CA TYR A 164 -4.86 -4.85 0.33
C TYR A 164 -5.87 -5.91 0.77
N HIS A 165 -5.71 -7.13 0.27
CA HIS A 165 -6.54 -8.23 0.73
C HIS A 165 -6.30 -8.34 2.23
N PRO A 166 -7.34 -8.14 3.07
CA PRO A 166 -7.15 -8.10 4.50
C PRO A 166 -6.50 -9.41 4.94
N LEU A 167 -5.49 -9.37 5.81
CA LEU A 167 -4.75 -10.54 6.28
C LEU A 167 -5.67 -11.70 6.71
N VAL A 168 -6.84 -11.34 7.26
CA VAL A 168 -7.90 -12.26 7.64
C VAL A 168 -8.46 -13.07 6.46
N SER A 169 -8.59 -12.45 5.28
CA SER A 169 -9.00 -13.12 4.05
C SER A 169 -7.99 -14.17 3.63
N THR A 170 -6.70 -13.82 3.65
CA THR A 170 -5.62 -14.76 3.31
C THR A 170 -5.59 -15.91 4.32
N LEU A 171 -5.63 -15.60 5.63
CA LEU A 171 -5.65 -16.60 6.70
C LEU A 171 -6.85 -17.56 6.56
N ARG A 172 -8.02 -17.05 6.18
CA ARG A 172 -9.22 -17.86 5.95
C ARG A 172 -9.04 -18.85 4.80
N VAL A 173 -8.41 -18.42 3.71
CA VAL A 173 -8.12 -19.31 2.57
C VAL A 173 -7.17 -20.42 3.00
N TYR A 174 -6.09 -20.08 3.71
CA TYR A 174 -5.16 -21.08 4.25
C TYR A 174 -5.81 -22.04 5.26
N ALA A 175 -6.65 -21.53 6.16
CA ALA A 175 -7.39 -22.34 7.12
C ALA A 175 -8.34 -23.33 6.41
N GLY A 176 -9.04 -22.88 5.37
CA GLY A 176 -9.90 -23.76 4.55
C GLY A 176 -9.11 -24.84 3.82
N TRP A 177 -7.95 -24.48 3.27
CA TRP A 177 -7.06 -25.43 2.60
C TRP A 177 -6.50 -26.49 3.56
N LEU A 178 -6.05 -26.08 4.75
CA LEU A 178 -5.62 -26.99 5.80
C LEU A 178 -6.74 -27.93 6.21
N LEU A 179 -7.95 -27.41 6.46
CA LEU A 179 -9.09 -28.23 6.86
C LEU A 179 -9.42 -29.30 5.82
N ALA A 180 -9.34 -28.97 4.53
CA ALA A 180 -9.56 -29.94 3.46
C ALA A 180 -8.53 -31.07 3.48
N TRP A 181 -7.24 -30.75 3.66
CA TRP A 181 -6.19 -31.75 3.82
C TRP A 181 -6.39 -32.63 5.04
N TYR A 182 -6.70 -32.03 6.18
CA TYR A 182 -7.01 -32.78 7.40
C TYR A 182 -8.22 -33.71 7.20
N GLY A 183 -9.27 -33.25 6.53
CA GLY A 183 -10.42 -34.09 6.17
C GLY A 183 -10.03 -35.28 5.30
N LEU A 184 -9.12 -35.09 4.34
CA LEU A 184 -8.58 -36.17 3.53
C LEU A 184 -7.79 -37.19 4.38
N PHE A 185 -6.93 -36.73 5.29
CA PHE A 185 -6.19 -37.62 6.19
C PHE A 185 -7.11 -38.39 7.14
N VAL A 186 -8.16 -37.75 7.66
CA VAL A 186 -9.17 -38.41 8.50
C VAL A 186 -9.92 -39.47 7.71
N ALA A 187 -10.36 -39.15 6.48
CA ALA A 187 -11.02 -40.12 5.61
C ALA A 187 -10.10 -41.30 5.25
N LEU A 188 -8.82 -41.04 4.99
CA LEU A 188 -7.83 -42.08 4.69
C LEU A 188 -7.54 -42.96 5.91
N GLY A 189 -7.39 -42.36 7.10
CA GLY A 189 -7.21 -43.07 8.35
C GLY A 189 -8.42 -43.92 8.71
N TYR A 190 -9.63 -43.37 8.57
CA TYR A 190 -10.89 -44.11 8.75
C TYR A 190 -10.99 -45.30 7.78
N TYR A 191 -10.67 -45.07 6.51
CA TYR A 191 -10.68 -46.11 5.49
C TYR A 191 -9.65 -47.21 5.77
N ALA A 192 -8.45 -46.85 6.21
CA ALA A 192 -7.41 -47.81 6.61
C ALA A 192 -7.79 -48.59 7.88
N HIS A 193 -8.60 -48.01 8.76
CA HIS A 193 -9.09 -48.67 9.97
C HIS A 193 -10.20 -49.68 9.66
N GLU A 194 -11.18 -49.30 8.83
CA GLU A 194 -12.31 -50.18 8.50
C GLU A 194 -11.98 -51.24 7.46
N ARG A 195 -11.16 -50.90 6.48
CA ARG A 195 -10.71 -51.85 5.48
C ARG A 195 -9.31 -52.26 5.87
N MET A 196 -9.14 -53.54 6.19
CA MET A 196 -7.82 -54.19 6.31
C MET A 196 -7.09 -54.07 4.96
N LEU A 197 -6.56 -52.89 4.65
CA LEU A 197 -5.61 -52.73 3.57
C LEU A 197 -4.37 -53.50 3.98
N SER A 198 -3.84 -54.29 3.05
CA SER A 198 -2.58 -55.00 3.23
C SER A 198 -1.37 -54.06 3.39
N TRP A 199 -1.57 -52.73 3.29
CA TRP A 199 -0.56 -51.70 3.54
C TRP A 199 -0.80 -50.99 4.86
N ASN A 200 0.03 -51.30 5.85
CA ASN A 200 0.15 -50.52 7.08
C ASN A 200 1.00 -49.27 6.82
N LEU A 201 0.36 -48.10 6.87
CA LEU A 201 1.04 -46.80 6.85
C LEU A 201 1.11 -46.28 8.29
N PRO A 202 2.18 -46.57 9.06
CA PRO A 202 2.23 -46.28 10.50
C PRO A 202 2.06 -44.78 10.82
N PHE A 203 2.40 -43.90 9.88
CA PHE A 203 2.21 -42.46 10.03
C PHE A 203 0.74 -42.05 10.04
N VAL A 204 -0.13 -42.68 9.25
CA VAL A 204 -1.55 -42.29 9.15
C VAL A 204 -2.28 -42.66 10.42
N GLU A 205 -1.97 -43.82 11.00
CA GLU A 205 -2.57 -44.30 12.24
C GLU A 205 -2.13 -43.45 13.44
N ALA A 206 -0.83 -43.15 13.55
CA ALA A 206 -0.32 -42.26 14.59
C ALA A 206 -0.91 -40.84 14.50
N PHE A 207 -1.16 -40.36 13.28
CA PHE A 207 -1.78 -39.06 13.04
C PHE A 207 -3.27 -39.08 13.39
N PHE A 208 -3.98 -40.15 13.03
CA PHE A 208 -5.41 -40.34 13.30
C PHE A 208 -5.70 -40.46 14.81
N LEU A 209 -4.84 -41.15 15.55
CA LEU A 209 -4.97 -41.33 17.00
C LEU A 209 -4.51 -40.12 17.83
N SER A 210 -3.92 -39.10 17.20
CA SER A 210 -3.38 -37.94 17.94
C SER A 210 -4.49 -36.99 18.41
N PRO A 211 -4.71 -36.84 19.74
CA PRO A 211 -5.75 -35.95 20.27
C PRO A 211 -5.48 -34.46 19.95
N LEU A 212 -4.20 -34.12 19.78
CA LEU A 212 -3.74 -32.77 19.48
C LEU A 212 -4.21 -32.33 18.10
N ILE A 213 -4.11 -33.22 17.11
CA ILE A 213 -4.50 -32.94 15.72
C ILE A 213 -6.00 -32.75 15.65
N PHE A 214 -6.77 -33.61 16.33
CA PHE A 214 -8.21 -33.47 16.41
C PHE A 214 -8.63 -32.12 17.01
N SER A 215 -7.95 -31.68 18.07
CA SER A 215 -8.16 -30.35 18.68
C SER A 215 -7.90 -29.21 17.69
N PHE A 216 -6.84 -29.32 16.87
CA PHE A 216 -6.53 -28.35 15.82
C PHE A 216 -7.59 -28.30 14.72
N ILE A 217 -8.07 -29.47 14.27
CA ILE A 217 -9.13 -29.56 13.25
C ILE A 217 -10.40 -28.88 13.77
N VAL A 218 -10.80 -29.16 15.01
CA VAL A 218 -11.97 -28.54 15.64
C VAL A 218 -11.79 -27.02 15.76
N ALA A 219 -10.61 -26.54 16.14
CA ALA A 219 -10.32 -25.11 16.23
C ALA A 219 -10.40 -24.41 14.86
N ILE A 220 -9.84 -25.00 13.81
CA ILE A 220 -9.92 -24.48 12.43
C ILE A 220 -11.38 -24.48 11.94
N PHE A 221 -12.10 -25.58 12.18
CA PHE A 221 -13.51 -25.70 11.82
C PHE A 221 -14.35 -24.62 12.52
N LEU A 222 -14.16 -24.42 13.83
CA LEU A 222 -14.83 -23.36 14.59
C LEU A 222 -14.47 -21.99 14.02
N PHE A 223 -13.19 -21.68 13.80
CA PHE A 223 -12.76 -20.41 13.21
C PHE A 223 -13.47 -20.10 11.87
N LEU A 224 -13.55 -21.09 10.98
CA LEU A 224 -14.23 -20.95 9.68
C LEU A 224 -15.75 -20.83 9.81
N SER A 225 -16.35 -21.65 10.68
CA SER A 225 -17.80 -21.64 10.95
C SER A 225 -18.24 -20.31 11.55
N LEU A 226 -17.55 -19.83 12.58
CA LEU A 226 -17.77 -18.53 13.21
C LEU A 226 -17.61 -17.38 12.20
N GLY A 227 -16.57 -17.44 11.35
CA GLY A 227 -16.37 -16.45 10.29
C GLY A 227 -17.46 -16.45 9.22
N SER A 228 -18.06 -17.60 8.93
CA SER A 228 -19.20 -17.73 8.02
C SER A 228 -20.49 -17.20 8.66
N ILE A 229 -20.78 -17.63 9.90
CA ILE A 229 -21.96 -17.20 10.68
C ILE A 229 -21.93 -15.68 10.90
N HIS A 230 -20.77 -15.11 11.24
CA HIS A 230 -20.61 -13.66 11.39
C HIS A 230 -20.96 -12.91 10.10
N ARG A 231 -20.61 -13.45 8.93
CA ARG A 231 -20.96 -12.83 7.64
C ARG A 231 -22.47 -12.83 7.40
N VAL A 232 -23.17 -13.86 7.86
CA VAL A 232 -24.63 -13.98 7.72
C VAL A 232 -25.38 -13.10 8.74
N ILE A 233 -24.86 -12.93 9.95
CA ILE A 233 -25.50 -12.19 11.06
C ILE A 233 -25.17 -10.67 11.02
N CYS A 234 -24.74 -10.16 9.87
CA CYS A 234 -24.17 -8.83 9.66
C CYS A 234 -24.97 -7.68 10.33
N GLY A 235 -24.53 -7.17 11.50
CA GLY A 235 -25.07 -5.93 12.05
C GLY A 235 -24.82 -5.62 13.53
N ARG A 236 -24.61 -6.62 14.41
CA ARG A 236 -24.45 -6.34 15.86
C ARG A 236 -23.10 -6.85 16.36
N TRP A 237 -22.26 -5.92 16.85
CA TRP A 237 -20.99 -6.19 17.53
C TRP A 237 -21.13 -7.33 18.55
N LEU A 238 -22.24 -7.42 19.28
CA LEU A 238 -22.52 -8.49 20.25
C LEU A 238 -22.24 -9.92 19.71
N SER A 239 -22.41 -10.18 18.41
CA SER A 239 -22.10 -11.49 17.84
C SER A 239 -20.63 -11.87 18.02
N ARG A 240 -19.70 -10.90 18.00
CA ARG A 240 -18.27 -11.13 18.16
C ARG A 240 -17.90 -11.62 19.56
N ILE A 241 -18.54 -11.06 20.60
CA ILE A 241 -18.27 -11.44 21.99
C ILE A 241 -18.83 -12.84 22.26
N VAL A 242 -20.08 -13.08 21.86
CA VAL A 242 -20.76 -14.36 22.09
C VAL A 242 -20.07 -15.51 21.34
N LEU A 243 -19.68 -15.30 20.07
CA LEU A 243 -18.93 -16.30 19.32
C LEU A 243 -17.54 -16.54 19.91
N GLY A 244 -16.84 -15.48 20.34
CA GLY A 244 -15.53 -15.60 20.99
C GLY A 244 -15.59 -16.42 22.27
N SER A 245 -16.55 -16.14 23.15
CA SER A 245 -16.76 -16.91 24.38
C SER A 245 -17.15 -18.36 24.10
N LEU A 246 -17.97 -18.60 23.08
CA LEU A 246 -18.40 -19.95 22.70
C LEU A 246 -17.23 -20.78 22.18
N GLY A 247 -16.35 -20.18 21.36
CA GLY A 247 -15.14 -20.85 20.87
C GLY A 247 -14.16 -21.23 21.98
N ILE A 248 -13.94 -20.32 22.94
CA ILE A 248 -13.07 -20.57 24.10
C ILE A 248 -13.68 -21.65 25.00
N GLY A 249 -14.99 -21.60 25.25
CA GLY A 249 -15.70 -22.60 26.05
C GLY A 249 -15.67 -24.00 25.42
N ALA A 250 -15.90 -24.10 24.11
CA ALA A 250 -15.79 -25.36 23.37
C ALA A 250 -14.38 -25.93 23.43
N PHE A 251 -13.36 -25.09 23.26
CA PHE A 251 -11.96 -25.49 23.37
C PHE A 251 -11.61 -26.01 24.78
N ALA A 252 -12.02 -25.29 25.82
CA ALA A 252 -11.79 -25.69 27.21
C ALA A 252 -12.48 -27.04 27.54
N LEU A 253 -13.71 -27.24 27.07
CA LEU A 253 -14.45 -28.50 27.24
C LEU A 253 -13.77 -29.67 26.53
N THR A 254 -13.29 -29.47 25.29
CA THR A 254 -12.53 -30.51 24.59
C THR A 254 -11.23 -30.87 25.30
N ARG A 255 -10.57 -29.88 25.94
CA ARG A 255 -9.36 -30.12 26.73
C ARG A 255 -9.65 -30.85 28.04
N LEU A 256 -10.77 -30.53 28.69
CA LEU A 256 -11.21 -31.17 29.92
C LEU A 256 -11.69 -32.61 29.71
N SER A 257 -12.28 -32.91 28.55
CA SER A 257 -12.74 -34.26 28.20
C SER A 257 -11.60 -35.25 27.91
N VAL A 258 -10.38 -34.76 27.70
CA VAL A 258 -9.21 -35.57 27.35
C VAL A 258 -8.36 -35.90 28.60
N PHE A 259 -8.70 -35.34 29.76
CA PHE A 259 -8.19 -35.74 31.07
C PHE A 259 -9.16 -36.72 31.74
#